data_AF-A0A2M7A9E9-F1
#
_entry.id   AF-A0A2M7A9E9-F1
#
_cell.length_a   1.000
_cell.length_b   1.000
_cell.length_c   1.000
_cell.angle_alpha   90.00
_cell.angle_beta   90.00
_cell.angle_gamma   90.00
#
_symmetry.space_group_name_H-M   'P 1'
#
loop_
_entity.id
_entity.type
_entity.pdbx_description
1 polymer ?
#
loop_
_entity_poly.entity_id
_entity_poly.type
_entity_poly.pdbx_seq_one_letter_code
_entity_poly.pdbx_strand_id
1 'polypeptide(L)'
;MIARKNLDPDLQWFPEARFGMFIHFGLYALLGRGEWVMYHEDIPREEYEKLARRFNPHRFNADEWVDTAKRGGCRYITVTAKHHDGFCLFDSNLTDYNITNTPFGRDLIGELIAACQRQGMRIILYYSQPDWHHPNFVHHRGCFKDLQYERSDDTPDWPKFMDYVEGQLVELCTQYGRIDGIWFDGVQKTEKEWRGRKLYKLIKQLQPGAVVNDRAGHGDFFTPERRLSGMAGAAGYTVEACQSICRESWGYKPDGSLFSTPFLIESMVRMAAAGGNYLLNIGPKPDGTLPEDQVQRLTEIGDWLKVHGKSIYNAQGCPMIQESEDALYTRKGKRLYLHLLRWPDADAIFLKQVKSVPVRARLLGNGKTARPAMSGDELTLEGLPSLPPDRAVNVVELMFDNESMLRPLPRTAPPAVHVVTTGTKTVLPAETAVRQGFGPKGIVIELATAENGASYLTHWTHPDQTATWHVECLKPVTCEVSVEMGCQEVWAGSTFSVKAGQSTLKGVVPATGSFDDFRRVHVGEIRLPRGRSRLTLTPRRQNFGFAFASVRRIILRA
;
A
#
# COMPACT_ATOMS: atom_id res chain seq x y z
N MET A 1 -6.66 14.44 -4.89
CA MET A 1 -5.96 14.03 -3.66
C MET A 1 -6.65 12.83 -3.06
N ILE A 2 -5.96 11.70 -3.14
CA ILE A 2 -6.41 10.38 -2.70
C ILE A 2 -6.27 10.25 -1.17
N ALA A 3 -5.04 10.37 -0.65
CA ALA A 3 -4.79 10.35 0.78
C ALA A 3 -4.46 11.75 1.31
N ARG A 4 -4.86 12.06 2.54
CA ARG A 4 -4.48 13.29 3.22
C ARG A 4 -3.00 13.23 3.65
N LYS A 5 -2.27 14.34 3.45
CA LYS A 5 -0.85 14.41 3.79
C LYS A 5 -0.62 14.54 5.30
N ASN A 6 -1.37 15.43 5.95
CA ASN A 6 -1.31 15.59 7.39
C ASN A 6 -2.51 14.86 8.00
N LEU A 7 -2.22 13.86 8.84
CA LEU A 7 -3.24 13.22 9.65
C LEU A 7 -3.82 14.22 10.63
N ASP A 8 -5.10 14.05 10.93
CA ASP A 8 -5.75 14.72 12.04
C ASP A 8 -4.98 14.39 13.35
N PRO A 9 -4.72 15.37 14.23
CA PRO A 9 -4.12 15.12 15.54
C PRO A 9 -4.79 14.00 16.35
N ASP A 10 -6.11 13.81 16.21
CA ASP A 10 -6.83 12.74 16.92
C ASP A 10 -6.50 11.32 16.39
N LEU A 11 -5.83 11.24 15.24
CA LEU A 11 -5.42 9.99 14.58
C LEU A 11 -3.94 9.66 14.80
N GLN A 12 -3.21 10.41 15.62
CA GLN A 12 -1.76 10.17 15.86
C GLN A 12 -1.45 8.81 16.46
N TRP A 13 -2.42 8.19 17.14
CA TRP A 13 -2.28 6.82 17.64
C TRP A 13 -1.85 5.83 16.53
N PHE A 14 -2.28 6.07 15.28
CA PHE A 14 -2.03 5.17 14.16
C PHE A 14 -0.56 5.16 13.72
N PRO A 15 0.07 6.28 13.31
CA PRO A 15 1.50 6.29 13.00
C PRO A 15 2.40 6.00 14.23
N GLU A 16 1.89 6.16 15.46
CA GLU A 16 2.60 5.78 16.69
C GLU A 16 2.60 4.25 16.92
N ALA A 17 1.51 3.58 16.54
CA ALA A 17 1.27 2.15 16.73
C ALA A 17 2.23 1.27 15.95
N ARG A 18 2.59 1.66 14.71
CA ARG A 18 3.60 1.06 13.82
C ARG A 18 3.38 -0.39 13.37
N PHE A 19 2.78 -1.23 14.18
CA PHE A 19 2.63 -2.66 13.91
C PHE A 19 1.24 -3.16 14.29
N GLY A 20 0.57 -3.83 13.35
CA GLY A 20 -0.76 -4.42 13.54
C GLY A 20 -0.86 -5.83 13.00
N MET A 21 -1.89 -6.55 13.44
CA MET A 21 -2.23 -7.89 12.96
C MET A 21 -3.42 -7.80 12.01
N PHE A 22 -3.28 -8.34 10.80
CA PHE A 22 -4.39 -8.50 9.86
C PHE A 22 -4.98 -9.91 9.99
N ILE A 23 -6.28 -10.06 9.85
CA ILE A 23 -6.96 -11.34 9.85
C ILE A 23 -7.87 -11.42 8.62
N HIS A 24 -7.61 -12.38 7.74
CA HIS A 24 -8.50 -12.76 6.65
C HIS A 24 -9.19 -14.07 6.99
N PHE A 25 -10.46 -13.97 7.37
CA PHE A 25 -11.31 -15.11 7.70
C PHE A 25 -12.67 -15.01 6.99
N GLY A 26 -13.26 -16.16 6.66
CA GLY A 26 -14.49 -16.25 5.88
C GLY A 26 -14.73 -17.65 5.35
N LEU A 27 -15.73 -17.81 4.48
CA LEU A 27 -16.12 -19.12 3.92
C LEU A 27 -14.99 -19.82 3.17
N TYR A 28 -14.12 -19.05 2.51
CA TYR A 28 -12.92 -19.55 1.83
C TYR A 28 -11.99 -20.39 2.73
N ALA A 29 -12.04 -20.20 4.06
CA ALA A 29 -11.26 -21.03 4.99
C ALA A 29 -11.67 -22.51 4.93
N LEU A 30 -12.93 -22.84 4.59
CA LEU A 30 -13.38 -24.23 4.40
C LEU A 30 -12.73 -24.90 3.19
N LEU A 31 -12.34 -24.11 2.19
CA LEU A 31 -11.71 -24.64 0.97
C LEU A 31 -10.20 -24.75 1.12
N GLY A 32 -9.58 -23.92 1.96
CA GLY A 32 -8.14 -23.98 2.24
C GLY A 32 -7.26 -23.64 1.03
N ARG A 33 -7.78 -22.86 0.07
CA ARG A 33 -7.06 -22.48 -1.16
C ARG A 33 -6.96 -20.97 -1.34
N GLY A 34 -7.14 -20.23 -0.26
CA GLY A 34 -7.13 -18.78 -0.24
C GLY A 34 -8.47 -18.12 -0.58
N GLU A 35 -8.53 -16.82 -0.31
CA GLU A 35 -9.73 -15.99 -0.32
C GLU A 35 -10.27 -15.63 -1.71
N TRP A 36 -9.43 -15.79 -2.74
CA TRP A 36 -9.82 -15.60 -4.15
C TRP A 36 -10.22 -16.89 -4.86
N VAL A 37 -10.33 -18.01 -4.16
CA VAL A 37 -10.64 -19.32 -4.76
C VAL A 37 -11.93 -19.29 -5.59
N MET A 38 -12.96 -18.55 -5.16
CA MET A 38 -14.20 -18.37 -5.94
C MET A 38 -13.93 -17.77 -7.32
N TYR A 39 -13.08 -16.75 -7.37
CA TYR A 39 -12.75 -16.01 -8.59
C TYR A 39 -11.75 -16.77 -9.48
N HIS A 40 -10.73 -17.39 -8.91
CA HIS A 40 -9.67 -18.06 -9.69
C HIS A 40 -10.08 -19.41 -10.27
N GLU A 41 -11.00 -20.11 -9.60
CA GLU A 41 -11.51 -21.41 -10.05
C GLU A 41 -12.89 -21.31 -10.73
N ASP A 42 -13.36 -20.08 -11.01
CA ASP A 42 -14.68 -19.80 -11.59
C ASP A 42 -15.81 -20.56 -10.89
N ILE A 43 -15.76 -20.64 -9.55
CA ILE A 43 -16.77 -21.36 -8.77
C ILE A 43 -18.11 -20.62 -8.94
N PRO A 44 -19.17 -21.30 -9.39
CA PRO A 44 -20.49 -20.67 -9.49
C PRO A 44 -20.96 -20.17 -8.13
N ARG A 45 -21.50 -18.95 -8.09
CA ARG A 45 -21.93 -18.29 -6.85
C ARG A 45 -22.84 -19.17 -5.98
N GLU A 46 -23.86 -19.80 -6.57
CA GLU A 46 -24.78 -20.68 -5.86
C GLU A 46 -24.10 -21.92 -5.26
N GLU A 47 -23.01 -22.40 -5.85
CA GLU A 47 -22.22 -23.50 -5.28
C GLU A 47 -21.35 -22.99 -4.12
N TYR A 48 -20.80 -21.78 -4.25
CA TYR A 48 -20.01 -21.15 -3.20
C TYR A 48 -20.86 -20.80 -1.96
N GLU A 49 -22.07 -20.27 -2.17
CA GLU A 49 -23.00 -19.89 -1.10
C GLU A 49 -23.41 -21.07 -0.21
N LYS A 50 -23.39 -22.31 -0.74
CA LYS A 50 -23.65 -23.52 0.05
C LYS A 50 -22.63 -23.73 1.17
N LEU A 51 -21.45 -23.12 1.09
CA LEU A 51 -20.44 -23.19 2.16
C LEU A 51 -20.97 -22.63 3.48
N ALA A 52 -21.83 -21.61 3.45
CA ALA A 52 -22.43 -21.02 4.65
C ALA A 52 -23.21 -22.05 5.48
N ARG A 53 -23.85 -23.03 4.83
CA ARG A 53 -24.64 -24.09 5.50
C ARG A 53 -23.83 -25.01 6.40
N ARG A 54 -22.51 -25.03 6.23
CA ARG A 54 -21.57 -25.86 7.02
C ARG A 54 -20.47 -25.06 7.70
N PHE A 55 -20.50 -23.74 7.60
CA PHE A 55 -19.51 -22.89 8.23
C PHE A 55 -19.77 -22.84 9.74
N ASN A 56 -18.86 -23.43 10.51
CA ASN A 56 -18.98 -23.51 11.96
C ASN A 56 -17.61 -23.43 12.64
N PRO A 57 -17.08 -22.21 12.86
CA PRO A 57 -15.87 -22.00 13.64
C PRO A 57 -16.11 -22.23 15.14
N HIS A 58 -16.52 -23.44 15.50
CA HIS A 58 -16.88 -23.87 16.86
C HIS A 58 -15.77 -23.72 17.90
N ARG A 59 -14.52 -23.53 17.48
CA ARG A 59 -13.35 -23.29 18.34
C ARG A 59 -12.88 -21.84 18.31
N PHE A 60 -13.62 -20.93 17.66
CA PHE A 60 -13.32 -19.50 17.69
C PHE A 60 -13.38 -18.95 19.12
N ASN A 61 -12.32 -18.22 19.48
CA ASN A 61 -12.21 -17.49 20.72
C ASN A 61 -11.61 -16.09 20.43
N ALA A 62 -12.44 -15.06 20.62
CA ALA A 62 -12.05 -13.67 20.42
C ALA A 62 -10.87 -13.24 21.32
N ASP A 63 -10.85 -13.67 22.58
CA ASP A 63 -9.78 -13.30 23.51
C ASP A 63 -8.45 -13.94 23.10
N GLU A 64 -8.45 -15.18 22.59
CA GLU A 64 -7.23 -15.84 22.09
C GLU A 64 -6.64 -15.11 20.87
N TRP A 65 -7.48 -14.61 19.97
CA TRP A 65 -7.03 -13.81 18.84
C TRP A 65 -6.37 -12.51 19.31
N VAL A 66 -6.99 -11.79 20.26
CA VAL A 66 -6.44 -10.56 20.81
C VAL A 66 -5.15 -10.80 21.60
N ASP A 67 -5.09 -11.87 22.40
CA ASP A 67 -3.90 -12.26 23.15
C ASP A 67 -2.74 -12.61 22.20
N THR A 68 -3.03 -13.26 21.08
CA THR A 68 -2.04 -13.55 20.05
C THR A 68 -1.48 -12.28 19.42
N ALA A 69 -2.33 -11.31 19.08
CA ALA A 69 -1.87 -10.01 18.59
C ALA A 69 -0.96 -9.31 19.61
N LYS A 70 -1.36 -9.29 20.89
CA LYS A 70 -0.54 -8.71 21.98
C LYS A 70 0.79 -9.41 22.15
N ARG A 71 0.81 -10.75 22.14
CA ARG A 71 2.05 -11.55 22.22
C ARG A 71 2.99 -11.22 21.08
N GLY A 72 2.47 -11.00 19.87
CA GLY A 72 3.26 -10.58 18.73
C GLY A 72 3.73 -9.11 18.78
N GLY A 73 3.27 -8.32 19.74
CA GLY A 73 3.59 -6.90 19.85
C GLY A 73 2.71 -6.00 18.96
N CYS A 74 1.62 -6.51 18.39
CA CYS A 74 0.71 -5.68 17.62
C CYS A 74 0.00 -4.66 18.53
N ARG A 75 -0.29 -3.48 17.99
CA ARG A 75 -0.98 -2.36 18.68
C ARG A 75 -2.41 -2.15 18.19
N TYR A 76 -2.76 -2.80 17.09
CA TYR A 76 -4.10 -2.83 16.53
C TYR A 76 -4.33 -4.14 15.77
N ILE A 77 -5.59 -4.49 15.57
CA ILE A 77 -6.05 -5.58 14.71
C ILE A 77 -6.84 -5.00 13.56
N THR A 78 -6.61 -5.50 12.34
CA THR A 78 -7.49 -5.31 11.20
C THR A 78 -8.13 -6.66 10.86
N VAL A 79 -9.45 -6.73 10.70
CA VAL A 79 -10.16 -8.00 10.44
C VAL A 79 -11.17 -7.84 9.30
N THR A 80 -11.27 -8.84 8.42
CA THR A 80 -12.31 -8.87 7.37
C THR A 80 -13.70 -8.94 7.99
N ALA A 81 -14.44 -7.82 8.01
CA ALA A 81 -15.87 -7.84 8.31
C ALA A 81 -16.66 -8.41 7.13
N LYS A 82 -16.21 -8.14 5.90
CA LYS A 82 -16.71 -8.72 4.66
C LYS A 82 -15.59 -8.76 3.62
N HIS A 83 -15.41 -9.88 2.92
CA HIS A 83 -14.46 -10.01 1.80
C HIS A 83 -15.19 -9.93 0.44
N HIS A 84 -14.47 -10.13 -0.67
CA HIS A 84 -15.03 -10.06 -2.04
C HIS A 84 -16.16 -11.05 -2.28
N ASP A 85 -16.18 -12.19 -1.57
CA ASP A 85 -17.25 -13.19 -1.66
C ASP A 85 -18.61 -12.68 -1.13
N GLY A 86 -18.64 -11.50 -0.52
CA GLY A 86 -19.85 -10.85 -0.01
C GLY A 86 -20.34 -11.38 1.34
N PHE A 87 -19.68 -12.41 1.91
CA PHE A 87 -20.11 -13.00 3.17
C PHE A 87 -19.76 -12.11 4.36
N CYS A 88 -20.76 -11.75 5.16
CA CYS A 88 -20.60 -10.87 6.31
C CYS A 88 -20.25 -11.67 7.57
N LEU A 89 -19.12 -11.35 8.22
CA LEU A 89 -18.74 -11.91 9.53
C LEU A 89 -19.41 -11.20 10.72
N PHE A 90 -20.40 -10.35 10.45
CA PHE A 90 -21.18 -9.57 11.40
C PHE A 90 -22.67 -9.73 11.12
N ASP A 91 -23.53 -9.43 12.10
CA ASP A 91 -24.98 -9.55 11.97
C ASP A 91 -25.58 -8.37 11.19
N SER A 92 -25.62 -8.48 9.85
CA SER A 92 -26.10 -7.45 8.94
C SER A 92 -27.60 -7.60 8.71
N ASN A 93 -28.40 -6.57 8.97
CA ASN A 93 -29.85 -6.58 8.66
C ASN A 93 -30.14 -6.42 7.15
N LEU A 94 -29.11 -6.13 6.36
CA LEU A 94 -29.21 -5.86 4.93
C LEU A 94 -28.97 -7.08 4.04
N THR A 95 -28.62 -8.23 4.61
CA THR A 95 -28.43 -9.48 3.86
C THR A 95 -28.55 -10.69 4.78
N ASP A 96 -29.13 -11.77 4.27
CA ASP A 96 -29.15 -13.07 4.95
C ASP A 96 -27.81 -13.83 4.79
N TYR A 97 -26.91 -13.35 3.92
CA TYR A 97 -25.62 -13.97 3.66
C TYR A 97 -24.56 -13.50 4.68
N ASN A 98 -24.80 -13.87 5.93
CA ASN A 98 -24.02 -13.46 7.08
C ASN A 98 -23.74 -14.65 8.03
N ILE A 99 -22.84 -14.44 8.99
CA ILE A 99 -22.35 -15.50 9.89
C ILE A 99 -23.39 -15.97 10.91
N THR A 100 -24.31 -15.11 11.34
CA THR A 100 -25.38 -15.46 12.29
C THR A 100 -26.39 -16.43 11.68
N ASN A 101 -26.50 -16.46 10.35
CA ASN A 101 -27.30 -17.43 9.59
C ASN A 101 -26.57 -18.75 9.24
N THR A 102 -25.43 -19.02 9.88
CA THR A 102 -24.68 -20.30 9.73
C THR A 102 -24.85 -21.18 10.99
N PRO A 103 -24.43 -22.46 10.96
CA PRO A 103 -24.42 -23.28 12.18
C PRO A 103 -23.62 -22.70 13.36
N PHE A 104 -22.76 -21.69 13.13
CA PHE A 104 -22.08 -20.97 14.19
C PHE A 104 -23.03 -20.12 15.06
N GLY A 105 -24.04 -19.49 14.43
CA GLY A 105 -25.10 -18.72 15.10
C GLY A 105 -24.66 -17.51 15.93
N ARG A 106 -23.39 -17.08 15.82
CA ARG A 106 -22.76 -16.04 16.65
C ARG A 106 -22.18 -14.93 15.79
N ASP A 107 -22.18 -13.72 16.32
CA ASP A 107 -21.59 -12.54 15.70
C ASP A 107 -20.09 -12.43 16.01
N LEU A 108 -19.26 -12.89 15.08
CA LEU A 108 -17.80 -12.95 15.25
C LEU A 108 -17.18 -11.55 15.38
N ILE A 109 -17.61 -10.59 14.57
CA ILE A 109 -17.08 -9.22 14.60
C ILE A 109 -17.47 -8.53 15.91
N GLY A 110 -18.72 -8.69 16.36
CA GLY A 110 -19.16 -8.17 17.65
C GLY A 110 -18.36 -8.74 18.82
N GLU A 111 -18.14 -10.06 18.85
CA GLU A 111 -17.32 -10.69 19.89
C GLU A 111 -15.86 -10.22 19.89
N LEU A 112 -15.26 -10.05 18.69
CA LEU A 112 -13.87 -9.60 18.56
C LEU A 112 -13.69 -8.14 18.95
N ILE A 113 -14.63 -7.26 18.57
CA ILE A 113 -14.62 -5.85 19.00
C ILE A 113 -14.75 -5.76 20.52
N ALA A 114 -15.67 -6.53 21.13
CA ALA A 114 -15.83 -6.55 22.58
C ALA A 114 -14.55 -7.04 23.29
N ALA A 115 -13.88 -8.08 22.76
CA ALA A 115 -12.59 -8.53 23.28
C ALA A 115 -11.53 -7.43 23.16
N CYS A 116 -11.42 -6.77 22.00
CA CYS A 116 -10.49 -5.66 21.80
C CYS A 116 -10.69 -4.54 22.81
N GLN A 117 -11.94 -4.13 23.05
CA GLN A 117 -12.29 -3.08 24.02
C GLN A 117 -11.92 -3.47 25.45
N ARG A 118 -12.25 -4.69 25.91
CA ARG A 118 -11.86 -5.20 27.24
C ARG A 118 -10.34 -5.20 27.44
N GLN A 119 -9.62 -5.45 26.36
CA GLN A 119 -8.19 -5.70 26.37
C GLN A 119 -7.33 -4.49 25.99
N GLY A 120 -7.94 -3.35 25.67
CA GLY A 120 -7.24 -2.13 25.24
C GLY A 120 -6.56 -2.27 23.88
N MET A 121 -7.05 -3.15 23.02
CA MET A 121 -6.58 -3.33 21.64
C MET A 121 -7.40 -2.42 20.71
N ARG A 122 -6.72 -1.72 19.81
CA ARG A 122 -7.37 -0.94 18.75
C ARG A 122 -7.88 -1.88 17.65
N ILE A 123 -9.01 -1.57 17.02
CA ILE A 123 -9.57 -2.43 15.97
C ILE A 123 -10.00 -1.64 14.73
N ILE A 124 -9.59 -2.13 13.57
CA ILE A 124 -9.94 -1.63 12.24
C ILE A 124 -10.74 -2.73 11.53
N LEU A 125 -11.82 -2.36 10.85
CA LEU A 125 -12.62 -3.32 10.10
C LEU A 125 -12.27 -3.22 8.61
N TYR A 126 -11.77 -4.31 8.04
CA TYR A 126 -11.68 -4.45 6.60
C TYR A 126 -13.08 -4.65 6.02
N TYR A 127 -13.39 -3.87 4.99
CA TYR A 127 -14.65 -3.96 4.28
C TYR A 127 -14.40 -3.96 2.77
N SER A 128 -14.79 -5.06 2.13
CA SER A 128 -14.79 -5.13 0.67
C SER A 128 -15.94 -4.34 0.06
N GLN A 129 -15.62 -3.34 -0.76
CA GLN A 129 -16.61 -2.77 -1.68
C GLN A 129 -16.92 -3.67 -2.90
N PRO A 130 -15.98 -4.46 -3.46
CA PRO A 130 -16.34 -5.50 -4.42
C PRO A 130 -17.19 -6.56 -3.71
N ASP A 131 -18.26 -7.01 -4.35
CA ASP A 131 -19.20 -7.97 -3.77
C ASP A 131 -19.66 -8.94 -4.86
N TRP A 132 -19.17 -10.18 -4.79
CA TRP A 132 -19.47 -11.26 -5.73
C TRP A 132 -20.80 -11.95 -5.44
N HIS A 133 -21.46 -11.61 -4.34
CA HIS A 133 -22.75 -12.15 -3.95
C HIS A 133 -23.91 -11.24 -4.38
N HIS A 134 -23.78 -9.93 -4.13
CA HIS A 134 -24.91 -9.00 -4.20
C HIS A 134 -25.47 -8.81 -5.62
N PRO A 135 -26.78 -9.04 -5.85
CA PRO A 135 -27.38 -9.05 -7.21
C PRO A 135 -27.39 -7.68 -7.91
N ASN A 136 -27.26 -6.59 -7.15
CA ASN A 136 -27.14 -5.24 -7.73
C ASN A 136 -25.70 -4.81 -8.05
N PHE A 137 -24.68 -5.62 -7.71
CA PHE A 137 -23.30 -5.28 -8.07
C PHE A 137 -23.14 -5.28 -9.59
N VAL A 138 -22.49 -4.25 -10.14
CA VAL A 138 -22.26 -4.14 -11.58
C VAL A 138 -20.86 -4.64 -11.90
N HIS A 139 -20.80 -5.84 -12.45
CA HIS A 139 -19.57 -6.40 -13.02
C HIS A 139 -19.25 -5.75 -14.37
N HIS A 140 -17.98 -5.46 -14.59
CA HIS A 140 -17.47 -5.09 -15.90
C HIS A 140 -16.54 -6.18 -16.39
N ARG A 141 -16.88 -6.81 -17.51
CA ARG A 141 -16.05 -7.85 -18.12
C ARG A 141 -14.62 -7.33 -18.35
N GLY A 142 -13.64 -8.11 -17.90
CA GLY A 142 -12.21 -7.78 -17.95
C GLY A 142 -11.74 -6.77 -16.88
N CYS A 143 -12.64 -6.20 -16.07
CA CYS A 143 -12.24 -5.39 -14.93
C CYS A 143 -11.69 -6.28 -13.80
N PHE A 144 -10.57 -5.87 -13.22
CA PHE A 144 -9.97 -6.52 -12.07
C PHE A 144 -10.98 -6.60 -10.91
N LYS A 145 -11.08 -7.72 -10.18
CA LYS A 145 -12.06 -7.97 -9.08
C LYS A 145 -13.51 -8.16 -9.50
N ASP A 146 -13.86 -8.02 -10.78
CA ASP A 146 -15.22 -8.25 -11.25
C ASP A 146 -15.32 -9.67 -11.85
N LEU A 147 -16.39 -10.41 -11.51
CA LEU A 147 -16.67 -11.69 -12.13
C LEU A 147 -16.83 -11.54 -13.65
N GLN A 148 -16.46 -12.58 -14.39
CA GLN A 148 -16.52 -12.58 -15.85
C GLN A 148 -17.85 -13.11 -16.40
N TYR A 149 -18.75 -13.52 -15.50
CA TYR A 149 -20.09 -14.00 -15.80
C TYR A 149 -21.12 -13.19 -15.02
N GLU A 150 -22.32 -13.09 -15.57
CA GLU A 150 -23.51 -12.54 -14.91
C GLU A 150 -24.53 -13.67 -14.79
N ARG A 151 -25.26 -13.72 -13.67
CA ARG A 151 -26.39 -14.66 -13.59
C ARG A 151 -27.60 -14.04 -14.24
N SER A 152 -28.46 -14.90 -14.81
CA SER A 152 -29.69 -14.46 -15.45
C SER A 152 -30.70 -13.83 -14.47
N ASP A 153 -30.56 -14.12 -13.17
CA ASP A 153 -31.39 -13.56 -12.09
C ASP A 153 -30.74 -12.37 -11.37
N ASP A 154 -29.53 -11.94 -11.77
CA ASP A 154 -28.97 -10.69 -11.27
C ASP A 154 -29.82 -9.50 -11.72
N THR A 155 -29.83 -8.45 -10.89
CA THR A 155 -30.49 -7.18 -11.21
C THR A 155 -29.51 -6.02 -11.03
N PRO A 156 -28.45 -5.91 -11.86
CA PRO A 156 -27.38 -4.93 -11.65
C PRO A 156 -27.92 -3.49 -11.55
N ASP A 157 -27.64 -2.82 -10.43
CA ASP A 157 -28.15 -1.49 -10.10
C ASP A 157 -27.14 -0.79 -9.17
N TRP A 158 -26.20 -0.06 -9.78
CA TRP A 158 -25.08 0.54 -9.05
C TRP A 158 -25.51 1.50 -7.93
N PRO A 159 -26.48 2.43 -8.14
CA PRO A 159 -26.99 3.26 -7.05
C PRO A 159 -27.51 2.45 -5.85
N LYS A 160 -28.32 1.41 -6.06
CA LYS A 160 -28.84 0.56 -4.97
C LYS A 160 -27.73 -0.21 -4.27
N PHE A 161 -26.78 -0.76 -5.02
CA PHE A 161 -25.62 -1.43 -4.42
C PHE A 161 -24.81 -0.47 -3.53
N MET A 162 -24.61 0.77 -3.97
CA MET A 162 -23.90 1.75 -3.15
C MET A 162 -24.70 2.19 -1.91
N ASP A 163 -26.03 2.13 -1.95
CA ASP A 163 -26.86 2.37 -0.76
C ASP A 163 -26.76 1.19 0.24
N TYR A 164 -26.65 -0.05 -0.25
CA TYR A 164 -26.32 -1.22 0.57
C TYR A 164 -24.94 -1.09 1.24
N VAL A 165 -23.91 -0.68 0.48
CA VAL A 165 -22.57 -0.42 1.03
C VAL A 165 -22.59 0.65 2.11
N GLU A 166 -23.31 1.75 1.88
CA GLU A 166 -23.46 2.83 2.86
C GLU A 166 -24.19 2.34 4.11
N GLY A 167 -25.26 1.57 3.94
CA GLY A 167 -26.01 0.95 5.04
C GLY A 167 -25.14 0.04 5.92
N GLN A 168 -24.39 -0.89 5.32
CA GLN A 168 -23.51 -1.78 6.08
C GLN A 168 -22.42 -1.01 6.84
N LEU A 169 -21.89 0.07 6.25
CA LEU A 169 -20.95 0.94 6.97
C LEU A 169 -21.61 1.66 8.15
N VAL A 170 -22.88 2.06 8.05
CA VAL A 170 -23.64 2.58 9.19
C VAL A 170 -23.78 1.52 10.28
N GLU A 171 -24.15 0.28 9.93
CA GLU A 171 -24.26 -0.82 10.90
C GLU A 171 -22.94 -1.03 11.65
N LEU A 172 -21.83 -1.19 10.91
CA LEU A 172 -20.48 -1.37 11.48
C LEU A 172 -20.04 -0.19 12.35
N CYS A 173 -20.39 1.04 11.97
CA CYS A 173 -20.00 2.24 12.70
C CYS A 173 -20.93 2.60 13.87
N THR A 174 -22.06 1.91 14.08
CA THR A 174 -23.03 2.30 15.11
C THR A 174 -23.43 1.18 16.07
N GLN A 175 -23.41 -0.08 15.63
CA GLN A 175 -23.91 -1.20 16.44
C GLN A 175 -22.86 -1.78 17.40
N TYR A 176 -21.57 -1.60 17.10
CA TYR A 176 -20.47 -2.28 17.80
C TYR A 176 -19.69 -1.39 18.78
N GLY A 177 -20.20 -0.19 19.06
CA GLY A 177 -19.51 0.81 19.86
C GLY A 177 -18.35 1.43 19.10
N ARG A 178 -17.21 1.61 19.76
CA ARG A 178 -16.04 2.26 19.16
C ARG A 178 -15.29 1.28 18.26
N ILE A 179 -15.00 1.75 17.05
CA ILE A 179 -13.99 1.18 16.16
C ILE A 179 -12.94 2.25 15.84
N ASP A 180 -11.73 1.82 15.48
CA ASP A 180 -10.59 2.70 15.21
C ASP A 180 -10.25 2.81 13.72
N GLY A 181 -10.99 2.15 12.83
CA GLY A 181 -10.82 2.38 11.40
C GLY A 181 -11.70 1.54 10.49
N ILE A 182 -11.76 1.96 9.23
CA ILE A 182 -12.30 1.19 8.10
C ILE A 182 -11.21 1.04 7.04
N TRP A 183 -10.98 -0.19 6.61
CA TRP A 183 -9.99 -0.53 5.60
C TRP A 183 -10.69 -1.06 4.35
N PHE A 184 -10.79 -0.23 3.32
CA PHE A 184 -11.45 -0.56 2.05
C PHE A 184 -10.57 -1.37 1.10
N ASP A 185 -11.13 -2.03 0.08
CA ASP A 185 -10.35 -2.77 -0.92
C ASP A 185 -10.88 -2.69 -2.38
N GLY A 186 -11.73 -1.71 -2.67
CA GLY A 186 -12.33 -1.48 -3.99
C GLY A 186 -11.47 -0.58 -4.89
N VAL A 187 -10.28 -1.01 -5.29
CA VAL A 187 -9.39 -0.19 -6.14
C VAL A 187 -9.79 -0.16 -7.63
N GLN A 188 -10.74 -0.99 -8.06
CA GLN A 188 -11.04 -1.25 -9.47
C GLN A 188 -12.10 -0.33 -10.10
N LYS A 189 -12.54 0.73 -9.40
CA LYS A 189 -13.43 1.76 -9.95
C LYS A 189 -13.02 3.12 -9.40
N THR A 190 -13.51 4.20 -10.01
CA THR A 190 -13.11 5.56 -9.64
C THR A 190 -13.65 5.98 -8.26
N GLU A 191 -13.04 7.00 -7.64
CA GLU A 191 -13.53 7.60 -6.39
C GLU A 191 -15.01 8.00 -6.47
N LYS A 192 -15.45 8.50 -7.63
CA LYS A 192 -16.85 8.90 -7.85
C LYS A 192 -17.79 7.71 -7.85
N GLU A 193 -17.41 6.61 -8.52
CA GLU A 193 -18.22 5.38 -8.56
C GLU A 193 -18.34 4.77 -7.17
N TRP A 194 -17.24 4.72 -6.40
CA TRP A 194 -17.24 4.27 -5.02
C TRP A 194 -17.80 5.27 -4.01
N ARG A 195 -18.17 6.47 -4.44
CA ARG A 195 -18.58 7.57 -3.55
C ARG A 195 -17.57 7.81 -2.42
N GLY A 196 -16.27 7.66 -2.67
CA GLY A 196 -15.22 7.59 -1.65
C GLY A 196 -15.23 8.76 -0.66
N ARG A 197 -15.37 10.01 -1.14
CA ARG A 197 -15.50 11.18 -0.25
C ARG A 197 -16.76 11.17 0.60
N LYS A 198 -17.88 10.64 0.08
CA LYS A 198 -19.14 10.52 0.82
C LYS A 198 -18.97 9.51 1.95
N LEU A 199 -18.45 8.32 1.62
CA LEU A 199 -18.20 7.25 2.60
C LEU A 199 -17.21 7.70 3.68
N TYR A 200 -16.12 8.37 3.29
CA TYR A 200 -15.16 8.93 4.24
C TYR A 200 -15.83 9.92 5.22
N LYS A 201 -16.65 10.85 4.72
CA LYS A 201 -17.35 11.82 5.58
C LYS A 201 -18.32 11.14 6.55
N LEU A 202 -19.06 10.13 6.06
CA LEU A 202 -19.96 9.34 6.87
C LEU A 202 -19.21 8.66 8.02
N ILE A 203 -18.11 7.96 7.72
CA ILE A 203 -17.29 7.28 8.72
C ILE A 203 -16.76 8.29 9.74
N LYS A 204 -16.25 9.44 9.30
CA LYS A 204 -15.75 10.48 10.22
C LYS A 204 -16.85 11.11 11.08
N GLN A 205 -18.10 11.18 10.60
CA GLN A 205 -19.22 11.64 11.42
C GLN A 205 -19.59 10.64 12.51
N LEU A 206 -19.61 9.35 12.18
CA LEU A 206 -20.02 8.30 13.12
C LEU A 206 -18.89 7.88 14.07
N GLN A 207 -17.65 7.88 13.58
CA GLN A 207 -16.45 7.44 14.28
C GLN A 207 -15.29 8.44 14.01
N PRO A 208 -15.26 9.61 14.65
CA PRO A 208 -14.26 10.65 14.38
C PRO A 208 -12.80 10.18 14.54
N GLY A 209 -12.56 9.25 15.47
CA GLY A 209 -11.23 8.67 15.72
C GLY A 209 -10.83 7.52 14.78
N ALA A 210 -11.67 7.16 13.81
CA ALA A 210 -11.43 6.04 12.90
C ALA A 210 -10.53 6.44 11.73
N VAL A 211 -9.43 5.73 11.48
CA VAL A 211 -8.63 5.92 10.26
C VAL A 211 -9.28 5.25 9.05
N VAL A 212 -9.16 5.86 7.86
CA VAL A 212 -9.70 5.30 6.61
C VAL A 212 -8.61 5.21 5.55
N ASN A 213 -8.46 4.06 4.90
CA ASN A 213 -7.43 3.91 3.86
C ASN A 213 -7.84 4.54 2.51
N ASP A 214 -6.93 4.51 1.55
CA ASP A 214 -7.05 5.16 0.26
C ASP A 214 -7.85 4.38 -0.81
N ARG A 215 -8.26 3.14 -0.53
CA ARG A 215 -8.78 2.21 -1.55
C ARG A 215 -10.21 2.48 -2.00
N ALA A 216 -10.89 3.49 -1.46
CA ALA A 216 -12.11 4.07 -2.03
C ALA A 216 -11.84 5.33 -2.87
N GLY A 217 -10.55 5.66 -3.12
CA GLY A 217 -10.13 6.88 -3.81
C GLY A 217 -10.09 8.12 -2.92
N HIS A 218 -10.40 8.00 -1.64
CA HIS A 218 -10.28 9.07 -0.65
C HIS A 218 -10.02 8.50 0.76
N GLY A 219 -8.97 8.95 1.44
CA GLY A 219 -8.58 8.43 2.77
C GLY A 219 -7.53 9.24 3.52
N ASP A 220 -7.06 8.68 4.63
CA ASP A 220 -6.08 9.21 5.56
C ASP A 220 -4.65 8.68 5.31
N PHE A 221 -4.53 7.47 4.76
CA PHE A 221 -3.24 6.81 4.54
C PHE A 221 -3.24 5.93 3.27
N PHE A 222 -2.06 5.73 2.69
CA PHE A 222 -1.85 4.80 1.57
C PHE A 222 -1.58 3.37 2.03
N THR A 223 -1.97 2.40 1.21
CA THR A 223 -1.90 0.96 1.53
C THR A 223 -1.08 0.14 0.53
N PRO A 224 0.24 0.38 0.41
CA PRO A 224 1.09 -0.46 -0.41
C PRO A 224 1.01 -1.93 0.04
N GLU A 225 1.12 -2.85 -0.91
CA GLU A 225 0.86 -4.26 -0.65
C GLU A 225 2.10 -5.09 -0.97
N ARG A 226 2.58 -5.87 0.00
CA ARG A 226 3.78 -6.74 -0.05
C ARG A 226 5.12 -6.04 -0.35
N ARG A 227 5.11 -4.77 -0.75
CA ARG A 227 6.29 -3.96 -1.10
C ARG A 227 6.20 -2.58 -0.46
N LEU A 228 7.36 -1.97 -0.26
CA LEU A 228 7.48 -0.61 0.23
C LEU A 228 7.29 0.38 -0.92
N SER A 229 6.27 1.24 -0.86
CA SER A 229 6.24 2.46 -1.67
C SER A 229 6.97 3.57 -0.90
N GLY A 230 8.29 3.43 -0.71
CA GLY A 230 9.11 4.37 0.07
C GLY A 230 8.93 5.85 -0.35
N MET A 231 8.47 6.09 -1.58
CA MET A 231 8.17 7.41 -2.11
C MET A 231 6.99 8.13 -1.43
N ALA A 232 5.96 7.42 -0.97
CA ALA A 232 4.80 8.07 -0.34
C ALA A 232 5.13 8.57 1.08
N GLY A 233 5.79 7.73 1.89
CA GLY A 233 6.32 8.13 3.20
C GLY A 233 7.35 9.26 3.08
N ALA A 234 8.27 9.17 2.11
CA ALA A 234 9.20 10.24 1.77
C ALA A 234 8.51 11.57 1.41
N ALA A 235 7.35 11.52 0.77
CA ALA A 235 6.56 12.70 0.42
C ALA A 235 5.73 13.27 1.58
N GLY A 236 5.81 12.67 2.77
CA GLY A 236 5.15 13.10 4.01
C GLY A 236 3.73 12.58 4.18
N TYR A 237 3.34 11.51 3.48
CA TYR A 237 2.06 10.84 3.71
C TYR A 237 2.19 9.73 4.76
N THR A 238 1.09 9.43 5.44
CA THR A 238 1.01 8.20 6.23
C THR A 238 0.81 7.00 5.31
N VAL A 239 1.51 5.91 5.61
CA VAL A 239 1.43 4.67 4.84
C VAL A 239 1.35 3.48 5.79
N GLU A 240 0.63 2.44 5.39
CA GLU A 240 0.58 1.15 6.06
C GLU A 240 0.76 0.06 5.01
N ALA A 241 1.89 -0.65 5.02
CA ALA A 241 2.03 -1.81 4.14
C ALA A 241 1.42 -3.05 4.77
N CYS A 242 0.55 -3.72 4.01
CA CYS A 242 0.09 -5.04 4.37
C CYS A 242 0.98 -6.14 3.78
N GLN A 243 1.21 -7.20 4.55
CA GLN A 243 1.93 -8.42 4.15
C GLN A 243 1.26 -9.63 4.79
N SER A 244 1.39 -10.81 4.19
CA SER A 244 0.94 -12.08 4.78
C SER A 244 2.11 -12.93 5.24
N ILE A 245 1.93 -13.69 6.32
CA ILE A 245 2.90 -14.71 6.75
C ILE A 245 2.97 -15.82 5.69
N CYS A 246 1.83 -16.20 5.12
CA CYS A 246 1.74 -17.07 3.95
C CYS A 246 2.12 -16.29 2.69
N ARG A 247 3.01 -16.85 1.86
CA ARG A 247 3.52 -16.15 0.67
C ARG A 247 2.47 -16.07 -0.43
N GLU A 248 1.61 -17.07 -0.52
CA GLU A 248 0.67 -17.25 -1.62
C GLU A 248 -0.68 -16.59 -1.33
N SER A 249 -1.15 -16.57 -0.08
CA SER A 249 -2.54 -16.19 0.24
C SER A 249 -2.67 -15.36 1.53
N TRP A 250 -3.76 -14.58 1.60
CA TRP A 250 -4.18 -13.89 2.82
C TRP A 250 -5.08 -14.79 3.68
N GLY A 251 -6.05 -15.46 3.07
CA GLY A 251 -6.90 -16.46 3.73
C GLY A 251 -6.15 -17.76 4.06
N TYR A 252 -6.85 -18.67 4.74
CA TYR A 252 -6.28 -19.96 5.11
C TYR A 252 -5.87 -20.79 3.88
N LYS A 253 -4.61 -21.22 3.89
CA LYS A 253 -4.01 -22.12 2.92
C LYS A 253 -3.03 -23.05 3.65
N PRO A 254 -3.41 -24.30 3.98
CA PRO A 254 -2.62 -25.20 4.83
C PRO A 254 -1.31 -25.66 4.18
N ASP A 255 -1.25 -25.66 2.85
CA ASP A 255 -0.09 -26.04 2.04
C ASP A 255 0.74 -24.82 1.57
N GLY A 256 0.44 -23.63 2.08
CA GLY A 256 1.14 -22.39 1.72
C GLY A 256 2.55 -22.33 2.30
N SER A 257 3.49 -21.78 1.54
CA SER A 257 4.83 -21.52 2.06
C SER A 257 4.81 -20.28 2.94
N LEU A 258 5.63 -20.27 3.99
CA LEU A 258 5.70 -19.15 4.93
C LEU A 258 6.94 -18.29 4.69
N PHE A 259 6.83 -17.00 4.97
CA PHE A 259 8.01 -16.17 5.20
C PHE A 259 8.66 -16.53 6.53
N SER A 260 10.00 -16.42 6.58
CA SER A 260 10.74 -16.62 7.83
C SER A 260 10.59 -15.39 8.74
N THR A 261 10.71 -15.59 10.05
CA THR A 261 10.68 -14.47 11.01
C THR A 261 11.71 -13.38 10.72
N PRO A 262 12.98 -13.69 10.38
CA PRO A 262 13.95 -12.66 10.00
C PRO A 262 13.48 -11.78 8.83
N PHE A 263 12.87 -12.38 7.80
CA PHE A 263 12.33 -11.62 6.66
C PHE A 263 11.19 -10.69 7.08
N LEU A 264 10.30 -11.16 7.95
CA LEU A 264 9.16 -10.36 8.44
C LEU A 264 9.63 -9.20 9.34
N ILE A 265 10.61 -9.43 10.20
CA ILE A 265 11.25 -8.38 11.02
C ILE A 265 11.95 -7.35 10.12
N GLU A 266 12.73 -7.80 9.14
CA GLU A 266 13.37 -6.90 8.17
C GLU A 266 12.33 -6.06 7.43
N SER A 267 11.24 -6.67 6.95
CA SER A 267 10.14 -5.97 6.29
C SER A 267 9.53 -4.89 7.18
N MET A 268 9.28 -5.19 8.45
CA MET A 268 8.78 -4.23 9.45
C MET A 268 9.77 -3.09 9.69
N VAL A 269 11.07 -3.38 9.82
CA VAL A 269 12.12 -2.35 10.01
C VAL A 269 12.21 -1.43 8.81
N ARG A 270 12.20 -1.99 7.60
CA ARG A 270 12.18 -1.20 6.37
C ARG A 270 10.94 -0.30 6.32
N MET A 271 9.80 -0.79 6.80
CA MET A 271 8.60 0.04 6.92
C MET A 271 8.74 1.18 7.92
N ALA A 272 9.21 0.87 9.13
CA ALA A 272 9.42 1.88 10.16
C ALA A 272 10.42 2.95 9.71
N ALA A 273 11.51 2.56 9.04
CA ALA A 273 12.50 3.47 8.46
C ALA A 273 11.90 4.36 7.36
N ALA A 274 10.94 3.85 6.57
CA ALA A 274 10.19 4.63 5.60
C ALA A 274 9.10 5.53 6.25
N GLY A 275 8.90 5.44 7.57
CA GLY A 275 7.90 6.21 8.30
C GLY A 275 6.49 5.61 8.27
N GLY A 276 6.36 4.37 7.82
CA GLY A 276 5.07 3.68 7.69
C GLY A 276 4.75 2.72 8.83
N ASN A 277 3.54 2.18 8.76
CA ASN A 277 3.07 1.06 9.56
C ASN A 277 3.24 -0.26 8.78
N TYR A 278 3.36 -1.35 9.51
CA TYR A 278 3.38 -2.71 8.99
C TYR A 278 2.18 -3.48 9.54
N LEU A 279 1.37 -4.04 8.64
CA LEU A 279 0.17 -4.80 8.96
C LEU A 279 0.38 -6.24 8.50
N LEU A 280 0.58 -7.16 9.45
CA LEU A 280 0.97 -8.54 9.16
C LEU A 280 -0.22 -9.50 9.31
N ASN A 281 -0.52 -10.21 8.23
CA ASN A 281 -1.69 -11.05 8.12
C ASN A 281 -1.48 -12.50 8.60
N ILE A 282 -2.52 -13.02 9.29
CA ILE A 282 -2.76 -14.44 9.58
C ILE A 282 -4.08 -14.89 8.93
N GLY A 283 -4.12 -16.13 8.45
CA GLY A 283 -5.33 -16.77 7.91
C GLY A 283 -5.86 -17.87 8.84
N PRO A 284 -6.90 -17.63 9.67
CA PRO A 284 -7.41 -18.62 10.62
C PRO A 284 -8.00 -19.87 9.95
N LYS A 285 -7.87 -21.02 10.62
CA LYS A 285 -8.45 -22.31 10.20
C LYS A 285 -9.99 -22.24 10.17
N PRO A 286 -10.68 -23.09 9.38
CA PRO A 286 -12.14 -23.09 9.31
C PRO A 286 -12.85 -23.38 10.64
N ASP A 287 -12.18 -23.99 11.62
CA ASP A 287 -12.72 -24.21 12.97
C ASP A 287 -12.62 -22.98 13.88
N GLY A 288 -12.02 -21.88 13.42
CA GLY A 288 -11.84 -20.63 14.16
C GLY A 288 -10.50 -20.52 14.90
N THR A 289 -9.66 -21.56 14.90
CA THR A 289 -8.33 -21.52 15.53
C THR A 289 -7.27 -20.87 14.64
N LEU A 290 -6.23 -20.31 15.25
CA LEU A 290 -5.09 -19.75 14.52
C LEU A 290 -4.06 -20.84 14.18
N PRO A 291 -3.50 -20.89 12.95
CA PRO A 291 -2.42 -21.82 12.61
C PRO A 291 -1.18 -21.63 13.50
N GLU A 292 -0.71 -22.73 14.10
CA GLU A 292 0.33 -22.71 15.14
C GLU A 292 1.66 -22.17 14.61
N ASP A 293 1.99 -22.48 13.36
CA ASP A 293 3.16 -22.00 12.65
C ASP A 293 3.14 -20.47 12.43
N GLN A 294 1.97 -19.90 12.10
CA GLN A 294 1.78 -18.46 11.96
C GLN A 294 1.80 -17.76 13.32
N VAL A 295 1.20 -18.36 14.36
CA VAL A 295 1.29 -17.87 15.75
C VAL A 295 2.73 -17.88 16.24
N GLN A 296 3.51 -18.91 15.89
CA GLN A 296 4.94 -18.97 16.23
C GLN A 296 5.70 -17.79 15.62
N ARG A 297 5.51 -17.49 14.32
CA ARG A 297 6.17 -16.35 13.67
C ARG A 297 5.82 -15.02 14.34
N LEU A 298 4.54 -14.79 14.63
CA LEU A 298 4.11 -13.61 15.37
C LEU A 298 4.76 -13.52 16.75
N THR A 299 4.80 -14.63 17.49
CA THR A 299 5.41 -14.67 18.83
C THR A 299 6.90 -14.35 18.78
N GLU A 300 7.65 -14.93 17.83
CA GLU A 300 9.08 -14.65 17.64
C GLU A 300 9.33 -13.17 17.26
N ILE A 301 8.44 -12.54 16.48
CA ILE A 301 8.47 -11.10 16.20
C ILE A 301 8.25 -10.30 17.50
N GLY A 302 7.28 -10.72 18.32
CA GLY A 302 7.00 -10.12 19.61
C GLY A 302 8.19 -10.16 20.57
N ASP A 303 8.91 -11.28 20.60
CA ASP A 303 10.14 -11.42 21.40
C ASP A 303 11.24 -10.47 20.94
N TRP A 304 11.42 -10.30 19.62
CA TRP A 304 12.33 -9.29 19.08
C TRP A 304 11.89 -7.86 19.47
N LEU A 305 10.58 -7.56 19.40
CA LEU A 305 10.02 -6.25 19.76
C LEU A 305 10.12 -5.93 21.25
N LYS A 306 10.17 -6.92 22.15
CA LYS A 306 10.44 -6.67 23.59
C LYS A 306 11.82 -6.02 23.80
N VAL A 307 12.81 -6.40 22.98
CA VAL A 307 14.18 -5.88 23.05
C VAL A 307 14.33 -4.60 22.23
N HIS A 308 13.85 -4.62 20.98
CA HIS A 308 14.12 -3.58 19.98
C HIS A 308 12.98 -2.58 19.80
N GLY A 309 11.80 -2.80 20.38
CA GLY A 309 10.58 -2.05 20.08
C GLY A 309 10.64 -0.53 20.29
N LYS A 310 11.60 -0.02 21.08
CA LYS A 310 11.84 1.43 21.22
C LYS A 310 12.33 2.10 19.92
N SER A 311 12.92 1.34 19.00
CA SER A 311 13.30 1.81 17.67
C SER A 311 12.16 1.75 16.65
N ILE A 312 11.02 1.13 17.02
CA ILE A 312 9.84 0.98 16.17
C ILE A 312 8.73 1.90 16.68
N TYR A 313 8.17 1.62 17.86
CA TYR A 313 7.00 2.34 18.38
C TYR A 313 7.32 3.80 18.72
N ASN A 314 6.44 4.70 18.29
CA ASN A 314 6.61 6.16 18.46
C ASN A 314 7.94 6.71 17.88
N ALA A 315 8.66 5.92 17.07
CA ALA A 315 9.81 6.39 16.33
C ALA A 315 9.35 7.00 15.01
N GLN A 316 10.07 8.01 14.54
CA GLN A 316 9.91 8.58 13.22
C GLN A 316 10.82 7.86 12.24
N GLY A 317 10.30 7.53 11.06
CA GLY A 317 11.12 7.05 9.97
C GLY A 317 12.03 8.16 9.43
N CYS A 318 13.10 7.74 8.77
CA CYS A 318 14.02 8.59 8.05
C CYS A 318 14.03 8.19 6.55
N PRO A 319 12.90 8.29 5.82
CA PRO A 319 12.75 7.73 4.46
C PRO A 319 13.71 8.34 3.42
N MET A 320 14.23 9.54 3.71
CA MET A 320 15.19 10.23 2.87
C MET A 320 16.63 10.01 3.34
N ILE A 321 16.90 9.05 4.23
CA ILE A 321 18.21 8.84 4.83
C ILE A 321 18.46 7.35 4.83
N GLN A 322 19.13 6.88 3.78
CA GLN A 322 19.54 5.50 3.61
C GLN A 322 21.07 5.49 3.49
N GLU A 323 21.75 4.79 4.41
CA GLU A 323 23.22 4.61 4.35
C GLU A 323 23.58 3.69 3.18
N SER A 324 22.91 2.55 3.14
CA SER A 324 23.04 1.51 2.13
C SER A 324 21.76 0.66 2.09
N GLU A 325 21.72 -0.39 1.29
CA GLU A 325 20.62 -1.37 1.32
C GLU A 325 20.58 -2.19 2.63
N ASP A 326 21.66 -2.15 3.42
CA ASP A 326 21.88 -3.00 4.60
C ASP A 326 21.79 -2.25 5.94
N ALA A 327 21.69 -0.91 5.91
CA ALA A 327 21.67 -0.06 7.09
C ALA A 327 20.61 1.05 6.97
N LEU A 328 19.64 1.02 7.90
CA LEU A 328 18.48 1.92 7.91
C LEU A 328 18.36 2.69 9.22
N TYR A 329 17.61 3.80 9.18
CA TYR A 329 17.47 4.68 10.32
C TYR A 329 16.01 4.91 10.72
N THR A 330 15.81 4.99 12.04
CA THR A 330 14.63 5.60 12.66
C THR A 330 15.12 6.54 13.77
N ARG A 331 14.29 7.49 14.20
CA ARG A 331 14.67 8.45 15.23
C ARG A 331 13.56 8.72 16.24
N LYS A 332 13.94 9.09 17.46
CA LYS A 332 13.01 9.56 18.51
C LYS A 332 13.70 10.61 19.38
N GLY A 333 13.32 11.87 19.18
CA GLY A 333 14.00 13.01 19.82
C GLY A 333 15.50 12.98 19.51
N LYS A 334 16.33 12.98 20.57
CA LYS A 334 17.79 12.93 20.49
C LYS A 334 18.38 11.52 20.25
N ARG A 335 17.54 10.51 20.00
CA ARG A 335 17.97 9.13 19.72
C ARG A 335 17.85 8.84 18.23
N LEU A 336 18.92 8.31 17.65
CA LEU A 336 18.93 7.69 16.34
C LEU A 336 19.12 6.18 16.54
N TYR A 337 18.29 5.38 15.89
CA TYR A 337 18.44 3.93 15.88
C TYR A 337 18.92 3.51 14.49
N LEU A 338 20.11 2.93 14.46
CA LEU A 338 20.70 2.30 13.28
C LEU A 338 20.28 0.83 13.28
N HIS A 339 19.50 0.45 12.27
CA HIS A 339 19.06 -0.91 12.04
C HIS A 339 19.99 -1.59 11.04
N LEU A 340 20.70 -2.61 11.51
CA LEU A 340 21.63 -3.41 10.74
C LEU A 340 20.89 -4.63 10.20
N LEU A 341 20.54 -4.56 8.92
CA LEU A 341 19.88 -5.66 8.20
C LEU A 341 20.89 -6.75 7.85
N ARG A 342 22.15 -6.36 7.66
CA ARG A 342 23.30 -7.27 7.62
C ARG A 342 24.30 -6.90 8.70
N TRP A 343 24.88 -7.92 9.32
CA TRP A 343 25.98 -7.72 10.25
C TRP A 343 27.26 -7.41 9.46
N PRO A 344 28.08 -6.43 9.89
CA PRO A 344 29.33 -6.15 9.20
C PRO A 344 30.31 -7.32 9.31
N ASP A 345 31.12 -7.53 8.26
CA ASP A 345 32.25 -8.48 8.27
C ASP A 345 33.46 -7.96 9.07
N ALA A 346 33.34 -6.76 9.66
CA ALA A 346 34.35 -6.09 10.47
C ALA A 346 33.80 -5.77 11.87
N ASP A 347 34.68 -5.44 12.81
CA ASP A 347 34.32 -4.99 14.16
C ASP A 347 33.91 -3.50 14.22
N ALA A 348 33.80 -2.86 13.06
CA ALA A 348 33.44 -1.47 12.88
C ALA A 348 32.42 -1.24 11.75
N ILE A 349 31.63 -0.17 11.88
CA ILE A 349 30.70 0.32 10.85
C ILE A 349 31.00 1.78 10.56
N PHE A 350 30.97 2.16 9.28
CA PHE A 350 31.20 3.52 8.80
C PHE A 350 29.89 4.14 8.32
N LEU A 351 29.60 5.36 8.77
CA LEU A 351 28.35 6.07 8.53
C LEU A 351 28.63 7.49 8.01
N LYS A 352 28.20 7.79 6.79
CA LYS A 352 28.37 9.12 6.15
C LYS A 352 27.18 10.04 6.39
N GLN A 353 26.07 9.53 6.89
CA GLN A 353 24.82 10.28 7.02
C GLN A 353 24.73 10.96 8.40
N VAL A 354 25.56 10.57 9.35
CA VAL A 354 25.59 11.10 10.73
C VAL A 354 26.63 12.20 10.87
N LYS A 355 26.20 13.43 11.18
CA LYS A 355 27.07 14.62 11.13
C LYS A 355 27.83 14.98 12.40
N SER A 356 27.64 14.23 13.47
CA SER A 356 28.23 14.50 14.78
C SER A 356 28.52 13.21 15.54
N VAL A 357 29.44 13.24 16.49
CA VAL A 357 29.72 12.09 17.36
C VAL A 357 28.59 11.93 18.38
N PRO A 358 27.95 10.75 18.50
CA PRO A 358 26.98 10.50 19.56
C PRO A 358 27.66 10.45 20.94
N VAL A 359 26.99 10.97 21.97
CA VAL A 359 27.45 10.89 23.37
C VAL A 359 27.42 9.47 23.91
N ARG A 360 26.62 8.59 23.30
CA ARG A 360 26.54 7.17 23.65
C ARG A 360 26.11 6.36 22.43
N ALA A 361 26.77 5.22 22.21
CA ALA A 361 26.36 4.22 21.24
C ALA A 361 26.24 2.85 21.93
N ARG A 362 25.07 2.19 21.82
CA ARG A 362 24.81 0.91 22.48
C ARG A 362 24.00 -0.03 21.60
N LEU A 363 24.45 -1.27 21.50
CA LEU A 363 23.69 -2.35 20.86
C LEU A 363 22.53 -2.77 21.78
N LEU A 364 21.29 -2.74 21.27
CA LEU A 364 20.10 -3.03 22.09
C LEU A 364 20.01 -4.51 22.50
N GLY A 365 20.47 -5.43 21.65
CA GLY A 365 20.35 -6.88 21.88
C GLY A 365 21.09 -7.40 23.13
N ASN A 366 22.26 -6.85 23.44
CA ASN A 366 23.09 -7.30 24.57
C ASN A 366 23.63 -6.17 25.46
N GLY A 367 23.29 -4.91 25.15
CA GLY A 367 23.75 -3.75 25.90
C GLY A 367 25.23 -3.37 25.69
N LYS A 368 25.97 -4.05 24.79
CA LYS A 368 27.38 -3.73 24.52
C LYS A 368 27.51 -2.31 23.99
N THR A 369 28.49 -1.58 24.50
CA THR A 369 28.79 -0.22 24.07
C THR A 369 29.67 -0.26 22.83
N ALA A 370 29.27 0.45 21.78
CA ALA A 370 30.12 0.72 20.62
C ALA A 370 30.89 2.02 20.88
N ARG A 371 32.11 2.13 20.37
CA ARG A 371 32.94 3.34 20.49
C ARG A 371 32.77 4.19 19.22
N PRO A 372 32.12 5.37 19.31
CA PRO A 372 32.00 6.25 18.17
C PRO A 372 33.27 7.11 17.99
N ALA A 373 33.73 7.25 16.76
CA ALA A 373 34.82 8.16 16.38
C ALA A 373 34.49 8.86 15.06
N MET A 374 34.79 10.16 14.94
CA MET A 374 34.59 10.90 13.68
C MET A 374 35.93 11.13 12.99
N SER A 375 36.01 10.84 11.71
CA SER A 375 37.14 11.17 10.85
C SER A 375 36.64 11.92 9.61
N GLY A 376 36.94 13.21 9.52
CA GLY A 376 36.36 14.08 8.50
C GLY A 376 34.84 14.11 8.59
N ASP A 377 34.17 13.61 7.53
CA ASP A 377 32.71 13.52 7.45
C ASP A 377 32.14 12.12 7.79
N GLU A 378 32.99 11.18 8.17
CA GLU A 378 32.57 9.79 8.40
C GLU A 378 32.61 9.43 9.90
N LEU A 379 31.49 8.90 10.40
CA LEU A 379 31.37 8.36 11.75
C LEU A 379 31.69 6.86 11.71
N THR A 380 32.65 6.42 12.50
CA THR A 380 32.96 5.01 12.75
C THR A 380 32.37 4.56 14.08
N LEU A 381 31.72 3.41 14.11
CA LEU A 381 31.27 2.73 15.33
C LEU A 381 32.08 1.45 15.52
N GLU A 382 33.05 1.45 16.43
CA GLU A 382 33.94 0.31 16.70
C GLU A 382 33.50 -0.55 17.89
N GLY A 383 34.10 -1.72 18.04
CA GLY A 383 33.94 -2.58 19.20
C GLY A 383 32.67 -3.44 19.16
N LEU A 384 32.10 -3.62 17.96
CA LEU A 384 31.01 -4.55 17.75
C LEU A 384 31.45 -6.00 18.05
N PRO A 385 30.55 -6.88 18.51
CA PRO A 385 30.88 -8.30 18.65
C PRO A 385 31.17 -8.92 17.27
N SER A 386 31.98 -9.99 17.25
CA SER A 386 32.30 -10.72 16.02
C SER A 386 31.08 -11.44 15.42
N LEU A 387 30.05 -11.71 16.22
CA LEU A 387 28.79 -12.30 15.80
C LEU A 387 27.61 -11.39 16.19
N PRO A 388 26.56 -11.33 15.37
CA PRO A 388 25.36 -10.59 15.71
C PRO A 388 24.67 -11.18 16.95
N PRO A 389 24.22 -10.35 17.91
CA PRO A 389 23.41 -10.82 19.04
C PRO A 389 22.09 -11.47 18.63
N ASP A 390 21.44 -10.91 17.60
CA ASP A 390 20.16 -11.38 17.09
C ASP A 390 20.33 -12.04 15.72
N ARG A 391 19.59 -13.12 15.48
CA ARG A 391 19.54 -13.81 14.18
C ARG A 391 18.82 -13.01 13.07
N ALA A 392 18.07 -11.98 13.45
CA ALA A 392 17.33 -11.10 12.55
C ALA A 392 18.04 -9.73 12.47
N VAL A 393 17.28 -8.63 12.48
CA VAL A 393 17.82 -7.27 12.46
C VAL A 393 18.40 -6.90 13.82
N ASN A 394 19.59 -6.30 13.81
CA ASN A 394 20.25 -5.82 15.03
C ASN A 394 20.18 -4.29 15.09
N VAL A 395 20.00 -3.73 16.29
CA VAL A 395 19.79 -2.27 16.45
C VAL A 395 20.85 -1.64 17.34
N VAL A 396 21.53 -0.63 16.82
CA VAL A 396 22.42 0.26 17.58
C VAL A 396 21.68 1.54 17.92
N GLU A 397 21.52 1.83 19.21
CA GLU A 397 21.01 3.10 19.71
C GLU A 397 22.16 4.11 19.83
N LEU A 398 22.02 5.24 19.14
CA LEU A 398 22.93 6.39 19.19
C LEU A 398 22.21 7.56 19.87
N MET A 399 22.78 8.08 20.96
CA MET A 399 22.28 9.25 21.67
C MET A 399 23.10 10.49 21.32
N PHE A 400 22.44 11.63 21.15
CA PHE A 400 23.06 12.92 20.83
C PHE A 400 22.66 14.01 21.83
N ASP A 401 23.37 15.13 21.82
CA ASP A 401 23.02 16.31 22.63
C ASP A 401 21.86 17.11 22.05
N ASN A 402 21.59 16.97 20.75
CA ASN A 402 20.52 17.65 20.02
C ASN A 402 19.90 16.73 18.94
N GLU A 403 18.79 17.16 18.33
CA GLU A 403 18.08 16.37 17.31
C GLU A 403 18.62 16.55 15.89
N SER A 404 19.60 17.44 15.70
CA SER A 404 20.25 17.69 14.42
C SER A 404 21.44 16.74 14.27
N MET A 405 21.17 15.44 14.15
CA MET A 405 22.20 14.40 14.03
C MET A 405 22.47 13.92 12.60
N LEU A 406 21.58 14.21 11.65
CA LEU A 406 21.67 13.69 10.27
C LEU A 406 22.01 14.79 9.24
N ARG A 407 22.78 14.42 8.22
CA ARG A 407 23.04 15.25 7.03
C ARG A 407 21.82 15.23 6.09
N PRO A 408 21.49 16.36 5.42
CA PRO A 408 20.52 16.34 4.33
C PRO A 408 21.07 15.56 3.14
N LEU A 409 20.18 14.99 2.31
CA LEU A 409 20.60 14.31 1.09
C LEU A 409 21.34 15.26 0.12
N PRO A 410 22.27 14.73 -0.70
CA PRO A 410 22.74 15.42 -1.89
C PRO A 410 21.55 15.77 -2.79
N ARG A 411 21.55 17.00 -3.35
CA ARG A 411 20.54 17.39 -4.35
C ARG A 411 20.60 16.43 -5.54
N THR A 412 19.46 15.92 -5.97
CA THR A 412 19.34 15.18 -7.23
C THR A 412 19.81 16.05 -8.39
N ALA A 413 20.49 15.46 -9.38
CA ALA A 413 20.86 16.15 -10.60
C ALA A 413 19.63 16.82 -11.25
N PRO A 414 19.79 17.99 -11.89
CA PRO A 414 18.70 18.65 -12.59
C PRO A 414 18.13 17.74 -13.70
N PRO A 415 16.83 17.88 -14.05
CA PRO A 415 16.23 17.10 -15.12
C PRO A 415 16.94 17.31 -16.46
N ALA A 416 17.00 16.27 -17.29
CA ALA A 416 17.47 16.39 -18.67
C ALA A 416 16.59 17.36 -19.48
N VAL A 417 17.23 18.17 -20.33
CA VAL A 417 16.56 19.15 -21.20
C VAL A 417 16.80 18.78 -22.66
N HIS A 418 15.73 18.70 -23.45
CA HIS A 418 15.77 18.32 -24.86
C HIS A 418 15.66 19.54 -25.77
N VAL A 419 16.64 19.77 -26.64
CA VAL A 419 16.61 20.89 -27.58
C VAL A 419 15.70 20.56 -28.76
N VAL A 420 14.78 21.48 -29.09
CA VAL A 420 13.85 21.36 -30.22
C VAL A 420 14.29 22.31 -31.32
N THR A 421 14.56 21.74 -32.50
CA THR A 421 15.06 22.47 -33.68
C THR A 421 14.11 22.29 -34.85
N THR A 422 13.75 23.39 -35.51
CA THR A 422 12.90 23.40 -36.72
C THR A 422 13.45 22.47 -37.80
N GLY A 423 12.57 21.72 -38.47
CA GLY A 423 12.92 20.75 -39.51
C GLY A 423 13.48 19.42 -38.97
N THR A 424 13.49 19.22 -37.65
CA THR A 424 14.02 17.99 -37.03
C THR A 424 12.98 17.28 -36.18
N LYS A 425 13.25 16.00 -35.93
CA LYS A 425 12.49 15.18 -34.99
C LYS A 425 13.22 15.19 -33.64
N THR A 426 12.55 15.67 -32.60
CA THR A 426 13.02 15.55 -31.21
C THR A 426 12.30 14.39 -30.51
N VAL A 427 13.04 13.50 -29.87
CA VAL A 427 12.50 12.38 -29.09
C VAL A 427 12.64 12.68 -27.60
N LEU A 428 11.54 12.56 -26.87
CA LEU A 428 11.44 12.72 -25.43
C LEU A 428 11.22 11.34 -24.80
N PRO A 429 12.28 10.61 -24.42
CA PRO A 429 12.19 9.22 -23.99
C PRO A 429 11.74 9.11 -22.51
N ALA A 430 11.11 8.01 -22.14
CA ALA A 430 10.53 7.76 -20.81
C ALA A 430 11.50 8.02 -19.64
N GLU A 431 12.78 7.65 -19.81
CA GLU A 431 13.86 7.74 -18.83
C GLU A 431 14.12 9.18 -18.36
N THR A 432 13.85 10.15 -19.23
CA THR A 432 14.07 11.57 -18.93
C THR A 432 12.85 12.27 -18.33
N ALA A 433 11.74 11.54 -18.16
CA ALA A 433 10.52 12.09 -17.61
C ALA A 433 10.65 12.33 -16.10
N VAL A 434 10.32 13.54 -15.67
CA VAL A 434 10.03 13.83 -14.26
C VAL A 434 8.63 13.32 -13.95
N ARG A 435 8.55 12.31 -13.09
CA ARG A 435 7.33 11.60 -12.70
C ARG A 435 6.80 12.15 -11.39
N GLN A 436 5.50 12.43 -11.31
CA GLN A 436 4.87 13.00 -10.12
C GLN A 436 3.50 12.40 -9.88
N GLY A 437 3.04 12.45 -8.63
CA GLY A 437 1.72 11.99 -8.20
C GLY A 437 1.71 10.56 -7.68
N PHE A 438 0.62 10.22 -7.00
CA PHE A 438 0.37 8.91 -6.40
C PHE A 438 -1.00 8.42 -6.84
N GLY A 439 -1.10 7.13 -7.14
CA GLY A 439 -2.36 6.40 -7.30
C GLY A 439 -2.73 5.64 -6.03
N PRO A 440 -3.82 4.85 -6.07
CA PRO A 440 -4.17 3.93 -5.00
C PRO A 440 -3.02 3.02 -4.61
N LYS A 441 -2.98 2.57 -3.36
CA LYS A 441 -1.88 1.83 -2.72
C LYS A 441 -0.54 2.60 -2.69
N GLY A 442 -0.56 3.90 -2.95
CA GLY A 442 0.65 4.73 -3.06
C GLY A 442 1.47 4.42 -4.31
N ILE A 443 0.85 3.83 -5.33
CA ILE A 443 1.52 3.49 -6.59
C ILE A 443 2.02 4.75 -7.29
N VAL A 444 3.24 4.70 -7.78
CA VAL A 444 3.89 5.77 -8.54
C VAL A 444 4.10 5.32 -9.98
N ILE A 445 4.30 6.27 -10.89
CA ILE A 445 4.73 5.93 -12.25
C ILE A 445 6.13 5.33 -12.17
N GLU A 446 6.29 4.13 -12.68
CA GLU A 446 7.57 3.43 -12.70
C GLU A 446 8.17 3.44 -14.11
N LEU A 447 9.49 3.28 -14.17
CA LEU A 447 10.22 3.06 -15.42
C LEU A 447 10.46 1.56 -15.50
N ALA A 448 9.90 0.93 -16.52
CA ALA A 448 10.09 -0.49 -16.81
C ALA A 448 10.86 -0.65 -18.12
N THR A 449 11.35 -1.86 -18.37
CA THR A 449 12.07 -2.23 -19.59
C THR A 449 11.34 -3.38 -20.27
N ALA A 450 10.96 -3.19 -21.53
CA ALA A 450 10.33 -4.23 -22.35
C ALA A 450 11.35 -5.32 -22.72
N GLU A 451 10.87 -6.48 -23.17
CA GLU A 451 11.74 -7.59 -23.62
C GLU A 451 12.75 -7.18 -24.70
N ASN A 452 12.38 -6.22 -25.55
CA ASN A 452 13.25 -5.66 -26.59
C ASN A 452 14.26 -4.61 -26.08
N GLY A 453 14.36 -4.42 -24.76
CA GLY A 453 15.27 -3.46 -24.11
C GLY A 453 14.77 -2.02 -24.07
N ALA A 454 13.59 -1.70 -24.60
CA ALA A 454 13.06 -0.34 -24.59
C ALA A 454 12.48 0.03 -23.22
N SER A 455 12.86 1.20 -22.70
CA SER A 455 12.23 1.72 -21.48
C SER A 455 10.88 2.38 -21.74
N TYR A 456 9.96 2.24 -20.79
CA TYR A 456 8.65 2.89 -20.84
C TYR A 456 8.13 3.21 -19.44
N LEU A 457 7.20 4.17 -19.39
CA LEU A 457 6.49 4.55 -18.17
C LEU A 457 5.28 3.65 -17.98
N THR A 458 5.16 3.01 -16.81
CA THR A 458 4.04 2.12 -16.44
C THR A 458 3.44 2.53 -15.09
N HIS A 459 2.47 1.75 -14.58
CA HIS A 459 1.81 1.97 -13.29
C HIS A 459 1.10 3.34 -13.17
N TRP A 460 0.52 3.76 -14.29
CA TRP A 460 -0.42 4.86 -14.35
C TRP A 460 -1.80 4.39 -13.87
N THR A 461 -2.10 4.66 -12.61
CA THR A 461 -3.28 4.16 -11.89
C THR A 461 -4.20 5.28 -11.39
N HIS A 462 -3.84 6.56 -11.61
CA HIS A 462 -4.72 7.68 -11.24
C HIS A 462 -4.51 8.96 -12.08
N PRO A 463 -5.55 9.79 -12.31
CA PRO A 463 -5.44 11.05 -13.05
C PRO A 463 -4.57 12.15 -12.38
N ASP A 464 -4.27 12.03 -11.09
CA ASP A 464 -3.34 12.94 -10.39
C ASP A 464 -1.87 12.66 -10.75
N GLN A 465 -1.57 11.52 -11.41
CA GLN A 465 -0.22 11.18 -11.85
C GLN A 465 0.15 11.90 -13.15
N THR A 466 1.40 12.34 -13.26
CA THR A 466 1.91 13.06 -14.43
C THR A 466 3.35 12.70 -14.77
N ALA A 467 3.68 12.83 -16.06
CA ALA A 467 5.04 12.73 -16.58
C ALA A 467 5.37 14.02 -17.33
N THR A 468 6.47 14.67 -16.94
CA THR A 468 6.93 15.94 -17.51
C THR A 468 8.29 15.76 -18.18
N TRP A 469 8.40 16.21 -19.42
CA TRP A 469 9.67 16.41 -20.11
C TRP A 469 10.01 17.90 -20.19
N HIS A 470 11.29 18.22 -20.06
CA HIS A 470 11.79 19.57 -20.22
C HIS A 470 12.36 19.74 -21.63
N VAL A 471 11.89 20.77 -22.33
CA VAL A 471 12.32 21.09 -23.69
C VAL A 471 12.83 22.52 -23.76
N GLU A 472 13.72 22.80 -24.69
CA GLU A 472 14.27 24.13 -24.93
C GLU A 472 14.25 24.45 -26.42
N CYS A 473 13.67 25.61 -26.76
CA CYS A 473 13.56 26.08 -28.14
C CYS A 473 14.40 27.34 -28.32
N LEU A 474 15.31 27.36 -29.29
CA LEU A 474 16.12 28.55 -29.58
C LEU A 474 15.29 29.68 -30.23
N LYS A 475 14.21 29.31 -30.92
CA LYS A 475 13.21 30.21 -31.52
C LYS A 475 11.81 29.62 -31.28
N PRO A 476 10.74 30.44 -31.30
CA PRO A 476 9.39 29.90 -31.25
C PRO A 476 9.15 28.91 -32.40
N VAL A 477 8.52 27.78 -32.12
CA VAL A 477 8.32 26.72 -33.11
C VAL A 477 6.97 26.02 -32.88
N THR A 478 6.30 25.64 -33.97
CA THR A 478 5.11 24.79 -33.91
C THR A 478 5.54 23.36 -34.15
N CYS A 479 5.14 22.45 -33.26
CA CYS A 479 5.52 21.05 -33.35
C CYS A 479 4.28 20.17 -33.46
N GLU A 480 4.30 19.25 -34.40
CA GLU A 480 3.43 18.08 -34.41
C GLU A 480 3.82 17.17 -33.24
N VAL A 481 2.85 16.78 -32.41
CA VAL A 481 3.03 15.94 -31.23
C VAL A 481 2.47 14.55 -31.50
N SER A 482 3.31 13.55 -31.32
CA SER A 482 2.91 12.15 -31.27
C SER A 482 3.36 11.50 -29.97
N VAL A 483 2.58 10.55 -29.45
CA VAL A 483 2.93 9.74 -28.27
C VAL A 483 3.00 8.28 -28.69
N GLU A 484 4.03 7.55 -28.25
CA GLU A 484 4.13 6.11 -28.47
C GLU A 484 3.65 5.37 -27.23
N MET A 485 2.55 4.63 -27.36
CA MET A 485 1.81 4.05 -26.24
C MET A 485 1.47 2.58 -26.47
N GLY A 486 1.48 1.78 -25.41
CA GLY A 486 1.03 0.38 -25.39
C GLY A 486 -0.11 0.20 -24.39
N CYS A 487 -1.15 -0.52 -24.77
CA CYS A 487 -2.34 -0.71 -23.96
C CYS A 487 -3.08 -1.99 -24.34
N GLN A 488 -3.41 -2.81 -23.34
CA GLN A 488 -4.36 -3.91 -23.51
C GLN A 488 -5.75 -3.37 -23.89
N GLU A 489 -6.50 -4.17 -24.64
CA GLU A 489 -7.78 -3.78 -25.22
C GLU A 489 -8.81 -3.30 -24.19
N VAL A 490 -8.89 -3.98 -23.03
CA VAL A 490 -9.82 -3.63 -21.96
C VAL A 490 -9.61 -2.20 -21.42
N TRP A 491 -8.39 -1.65 -21.48
CA TRP A 491 -8.08 -0.31 -20.97
C TRP A 491 -8.05 0.77 -22.08
N ALA A 492 -8.16 0.36 -23.35
CA ALA A 492 -8.19 1.26 -24.50
C ALA A 492 -9.44 2.17 -24.48
N GLY A 493 -9.37 3.33 -25.11
CA GLY A 493 -10.43 4.34 -25.03
C GLY A 493 -10.31 5.28 -23.81
N SER A 494 -9.39 4.98 -22.89
CA SER A 494 -8.92 5.94 -21.89
C SER A 494 -8.45 7.24 -22.56
N THR A 495 -8.60 8.39 -21.89
CA THR A 495 -8.22 9.70 -22.45
C THR A 495 -7.06 10.32 -21.68
N PHE A 496 -6.27 11.13 -22.37
CA PHE A 496 -5.16 11.87 -21.79
C PHE A 496 -5.05 13.28 -22.38
N SER A 497 -4.21 14.10 -21.77
CA SER A 497 -3.82 15.38 -22.33
C SER A 497 -2.30 15.54 -22.36
N VAL A 498 -1.81 16.26 -23.36
CA VAL A 498 -0.43 16.77 -23.41
C VAL A 498 -0.48 18.28 -23.33
N LYS A 499 0.11 18.86 -22.27
CA LYS A 499 0.14 20.30 -22.04
C LYS A 499 1.54 20.86 -22.20
N ALA A 500 1.67 21.96 -22.94
CA ALA A 500 2.89 22.75 -23.04
C ALA A 500 2.53 24.25 -23.06
N GLY A 501 2.96 24.99 -22.03
CA GLY A 501 2.54 26.39 -21.85
C GLY A 501 1.02 26.53 -21.75
N GLN A 502 0.43 27.32 -22.64
CA GLN A 502 -1.03 27.51 -22.75
C GLN A 502 -1.71 26.48 -23.67
N SER A 503 -0.95 25.75 -24.49
CA SER A 503 -1.50 24.72 -25.38
C SER A 503 -1.80 23.45 -24.61
N THR A 504 -2.99 22.88 -24.83
CA THR A 504 -3.38 21.57 -24.30
C THR A 504 -3.98 20.74 -25.42
N LEU A 505 -3.33 19.65 -25.77
CA LEU A 505 -3.86 18.64 -26.69
C LEU A 505 -4.57 17.55 -25.90
N LYS A 506 -5.58 16.93 -26.51
CA LYS A 506 -6.30 15.78 -25.95
C LYS A 506 -6.09 14.58 -26.86
N GLY A 507 -5.89 13.41 -26.28
CA GLY A 507 -5.72 12.16 -26.99
C GLY A 507 -6.55 11.04 -26.39
N VAL A 508 -6.74 9.99 -27.18
CA VAL A 508 -7.39 8.73 -26.79
C VAL A 508 -6.36 7.62 -26.89
N VAL A 509 -6.33 6.74 -25.90
CA VAL A 509 -5.47 5.57 -25.87
C VAL A 509 -5.98 4.52 -26.86
N PRO A 510 -5.17 4.07 -27.83
CA PRO A 510 -5.55 3.02 -28.76
C PRO A 510 -5.48 1.64 -28.09
N ALA A 511 -6.23 0.67 -28.62
CA ALA A 511 -5.97 -0.74 -28.34
C ALA A 511 -4.73 -1.16 -29.15
N THR A 512 -3.70 -1.65 -28.46
CA THR A 512 -2.49 -2.16 -29.12
C THR A 512 -2.30 -3.66 -28.90
N GLY A 513 -3.03 -4.26 -27.96
CA GLY A 513 -3.02 -5.70 -27.70
C GLY A 513 -2.33 -6.02 -26.38
N SER A 514 -1.18 -5.40 -26.09
CA SER A 514 -0.50 -5.50 -24.80
C SER A 514 0.08 -4.17 -24.34
N PHE A 515 0.51 -4.10 -23.08
CA PHE A 515 1.22 -2.95 -22.54
C PHE A 515 2.63 -2.75 -23.13
N ASP A 516 3.13 -3.72 -23.90
CA ASP A 516 4.46 -3.70 -24.53
C ASP A 516 4.39 -3.58 -26.07
N ASP A 517 3.21 -3.70 -26.70
CA ASP A 517 3.03 -3.39 -28.12
C ASP A 517 2.79 -1.89 -28.29
N PHE A 518 3.83 -1.15 -28.67
CA PHE A 518 3.79 0.31 -28.74
C PHE A 518 3.36 0.81 -30.12
N ARG A 519 2.27 1.58 -30.17
CA ARG A 519 1.78 2.26 -31.38
C ARG A 519 1.89 3.76 -31.25
N ARG A 520 2.15 4.43 -32.38
CA ARG A 520 2.21 5.89 -32.45
C ARG A 520 0.80 6.46 -32.55
N VAL A 521 0.48 7.36 -31.64
CA VAL A 521 -0.75 8.15 -31.61
C VAL A 521 -0.40 9.59 -31.96
N HIS A 522 -0.90 10.09 -33.08
CA HIS A 522 -0.85 11.51 -33.39
C HIS A 522 -1.86 12.26 -32.51
N VAL A 523 -1.42 13.33 -31.85
CA VAL A 523 -2.27 14.07 -30.88
C VAL A 523 -2.66 15.45 -31.39
N GLY A 524 -1.82 16.09 -32.21
CA GLY A 524 -2.06 17.43 -32.77
C GLY A 524 -0.83 18.32 -32.69
N GLU A 525 -1.00 19.64 -32.81
CA GLU A 525 0.10 20.60 -32.85
C GLU A 525 0.17 21.49 -31.60
N ILE A 526 1.38 21.74 -31.11
CA ILE A 526 1.64 22.71 -30.03
C ILE A 526 2.58 23.81 -30.50
N ARG A 527 2.38 25.03 -30.01
CA ARG A 527 3.33 26.12 -30.19
C ARG A 527 4.22 26.24 -28.97
N LEU A 528 5.52 26.03 -29.14
CA LEU A 528 6.52 26.20 -28.11
C LEU A 528 7.16 27.59 -28.23
N PRO A 529 7.19 28.41 -27.16
CA PRO A 529 7.89 29.69 -27.16
C PRO A 529 9.42 29.48 -27.15
N ARG A 530 10.18 30.54 -27.45
CA ARG A 530 11.62 30.56 -27.21
C ARG A 530 11.92 30.35 -25.72
N GLY A 531 12.95 29.58 -25.42
CA GLY A 531 13.40 29.24 -24.08
C GLY A 531 12.87 27.89 -23.60
N ARG A 532 12.90 27.69 -22.28
CA ARG A 532 12.50 26.43 -21.66
C ARG A 532 10.99 26.30 -21.53
N SER A 533 10.48 25.14 -21.88
CA SER A 533 9.08 24.75 -21.70
C SER A 533 8.99 23.38 -21.04
N ARG A 534 7.86 23.14 -20.35
CA ARG A 534 7.50 21.84 -19.81
C ARG A 534 6.43 21.22 -20.68
N LEU A 535 6.64 19.99 -21.09
CA LEU A 535 5.66 19.19 -21.80
C LEU A 535 5.16 18.09 -20.86
N THR A 536 3.90 18.16 -20.47
CA THR A 536 3.33 17.30 -19.41
C THR A 536 2.23 16.42 -19.97
N LEU A 537 2.37 15.10 -19.80
CA LEU A 537 1.33 14.11 -20.08
C LEU A 537 0.55 13.81 -18.79
N THR A 538 -0.77 13.80 -18.89
CA THR A 538 -1.69 13.53 -17.76
C THR A 538 -2.87 12.67 -18.22
N PRO A 539 -3.15 11.51 -17.59
CA PRO A 539 -4.39 10.79 -17.78
C PRO A 539 -5.57 11.65 -17.37
N ARG A 540 -6.66 11.61 -18.13
CA ARG A 540 -7.88 12.38 -17.85
C ARG A 540 -9.04 11.49 -17.47
N ARG A 541 -9.19 10.37 -18.16
CA ARG A 541 -10.14 9.31 -17.84
C ARG A 541 -9.45 7.98 -18.07
N GLN A 542 -9.46 7.12 -17.07
CA GLN A 542 -9.08 5.72 -17.18
C GLN A 542 -10.34 4.90 -17.30
N ASN A 543 -10.41 4.01 -18.28
CA ASN A 543 -11.46 3.01 -18.30
C ASN A 543 -11.30 2.13 -17.05
N PHE A 544 -12.41 1.82 -16.40
CA PHE A 544 -12.48 1.09 -15.11
C PHE A 544 -11.56 1.62 -13.99
N GLY A 545 -11.07 2.86 -14.06
CA GLY A 545 -10.42 3.57 -12.94
C GLY A 545 -9.10 3.00 -12.39
N PHE A 546 -8.56 1.90 -12.92
CA PHE A 546 -7.40 1.21 -12.32
C PHE A 546 -6.11 1.31 -13.15
N ALA A 547 -6.17 1.18 -14.48
CA ALA A 547 -5.00 1.25 -15.34
C ALA A 547 -5.22 2.22 -16.52
N PHE A 548 -4.10 2.74 -17.05
CA PHE A 548 -4.06 3.59 -18.24
C PHE A 548 -3.30 2.85 -19.36
N ALA A 549 -2.23 3.44 -19.89
CA ALA A 549 -1.38 2.89 -20.93
C ALA A 549 0.10 3.05 -20.54
N SER A 550 0.93 2.15 -21.05
CA SER A 550 2.37 2.32 -21.05
C SER A 550 2.76 3.44 -22.01
N VAL A 551 3.66 4.33 -21.60
CA VAL A 551 4.14 5.44 -22.44
C VAL A 551 5.64 5.31 -22.65
N ARG A 552 6.06 5.04 -23.88
CA ARG A 552 7.48 4.88 -24.22
C ARG A 552 8.18 6.20 -24.46
N ARG A 553 7.55 7.10 -25.22
CA ARG A 553 8.14 8.39 -25.60
C ARG A 553 7.12 9.36 -26.17
N ILE A 554 7.48 10.64 -26.13
CA ILE A 554 6.82 11.70 -26.91
C ILE A 554 7.75 12.09 -28.07
N ILE A 555 7.18 12.33 -29.23
CA ILE A 555 7.89 12.73 -30.45
C ILE A 555 7.36 14.09 -30.86
N LEU A 556 8.27 15.05 -31.03
CA LEU A 556 7.99 16.37 -31.57
C LEU A 556 8.58 16.44 -32.99
N ARG A 557 7.79 16.87 -33.97
CA ARG A 557 8.27 17.22 -35.32
C ARG A 557 8.04 18.71 -35.53
N ALA A 558 9.13 19.45 -35.64
CA ALA A 558 9.18 20.90 -35.53
C ALA A 558 9.46 21.61 -36.86
#